data_AF-A0A7V9M2S0-F1
#
_entry.id   AF-A0A7V9M2S0-F1
#
_cell.length_a   1.000
_cell.length_b   1.000
_cell.length_c   1.000
_cell.angle_alpha   90.00
_cell.angle_beta   90.00
_cell.angle_gamma   90.00
#
_symmetry.space_group_name_H-M   'P 1'
#
loop_
_entity.id
_entity.type
_entity.pdbx_description
1 polymer ?
#
loop_
_entity_poly.entity_id
_entity_poly.type
_entity_poly.pdbx_seq_one_letter_code
_entity_poly.pdbx_strand_id
1 'polypeptide(L)'
;MQTLYSLEAIDNEVRPGEAITILKKNIEQSKQLFSYLVYFITEITRYAEVDALQKSGKHLPTHGDLNINTKIVENEIIRIILQEDSFKKIANDYNLKHLVVDELVKKLYQLLVNSAEYQVYISISTREKKSEKKILEFIFSDLMLPNEDFISHVEEHFIHWDDDGDMMIALMANFFQRPGNFNFNDILPKEKWEFA
;
A
#
# COMPACT_ATOMS: atom_id res chain seq x y z
N MET A 1 40.28 -19.29 33.15
CA MET A 1 40.91 -19.43 31.82
C MET A 1 40.08 -20.33 30.90
N GLN A 2 38.76 -20.10 30.82
CA GLN A 2 37.84 -20.73 29.85
C GLN A 2 36.73 -19.75 29.41
N THR A 3 36.88 -18.46 29.68
CA THR A 3 35.92 -17.41 29.31
C THR A 3 36.40 -16.59 28.11
N LEU A 4 37.64 -16.77 27.64
CA LEU A 4 38.14 -16.13 26.41
C LEU A 4 37.78 -16.92 25.14
N TYR A 5 37.57 -18.24 25.22
CA TYR A 5 37.27 -19.06 24.02
C TYR A 5 35.82 -18.99 23.56
N SER A 6 34.90 -18.50 24.38
CA SER A 6 33.50 -18.26 23.98
C SER A 6 33.35 -17.02 23.10
N LEU A 7 34.36 -16.14 23.09
CA LEU A 7 34.43 -14.93 22.27
C LEU A 7 35.05 -15.17 20.89
N GLU A 8 35.64 -16.34 20.63
CA GLU A 8 36.17 -16.74 19.31
C GLU A 8 35.15 -17.53 18.46
N ALA A 9 34.03 -17.98 19.04
CA ALA A 9 33.01 -18.75 18.30
C ALA A 9 31.95 -17.89 17.60
N ILE A 10 31.97 -16.56 17.83
CA ILE A 10 31.19 -15.59 17.05
C ILE A 10 32.20 -14.69 16.35
N ASP A 11 33.09 -15.35 15.61
CA ASP A 11 33.85 -14.77 14.52
C ASP A 11 32.81 -14.28 13.51
N ASN A 12 32.31 -13.07 13.75
CA ASN A 12 31.38 -12.31 12.92
C ASN A 12 32.14 -11.85 11.67
N GLU A 13 32.61 -12.80 10.87
CA GLU A 13 32.81 -12.56 9.45
C GLU A 13 31.58 -13.12 8.76
N VAL A 14 30.48 -12.35 8.77
CA VAL A 14 29.47 -12.50 7.72
C VAL A 14 30.25 -12.34 6.43
N ARG A 15 30.42 -13.45 5.70
CA ARG A 15 31.19 -13.42 4.45
C ARG A 15 30.58 -12.34 3.56
N PRO A 16 31.37 -11.50 2.87
CA PRO A 16 30.84 -10.40 2.08
C PRO A 16 29.71 -10.82 1.11
N GLY A 17 29.75 -12.04 0.59
CA GLY A 17 28.66 -12.61 -0.23
C GLY A 17 27.37 -12.97 0.51
N GLU A 18 27.45 -13.37 1.79
CA GLU A 18 26.28 -13.66 2.63
C GLU A 18 25.59 -12.37 3.06
N ALA A 19 26.35 -11.32 3.41
CA ALA A 19 25.82 -9.99 3.72
C ALA A 19 25.00 -9.41 2.54
N ILE A 20 25.56 -9.45 1.33
CA ILE A 20 24.87 -8.99 0.11
C ILE A 20 23.59 -9.78 -0.16
N THR A 21 23.59 -11.08 0.14
CA THR A 21 22.42 -11.94 -0.06
C THR A 21 21.29 -11.59 0.91
N ILE A 22 21.63 -11.37 2.18
CA ILE A 22 20.67 -10.93 3.21
C ILE A 22 20.09 -9.56 2.84
N LEU A 23 20.94 -8.60 2.44
CA LEU A 23 20.50 -7.27 2.02
C LEU A 23 19.53 -7.32 0.84
N LYS A 24 19.85 -8.11 -0.19
CA LYS A 24 18.95 -8.31 -1.34
C LYS A 24 17.59 -8.87 -0.93
N LYS A 25 17.58 -9.83 -0.01
CA LYS A 25 16.34 -10.40 0.51
C LYS A 25 15.51 -9.36 1.26
N ASN A 26 16.13 -8.56 2.12
CA ASN A 26 15.43 -7.50 2.86
C ASN A 26 14.84 -6.45 1.90
N ILE A 27 15.62 -6.04 0.88
CA ILE A 27 15.17 -5.13 -0.18
C ILE A 27 13.94 -5.68 -0.90
N GLU A 28 13.95 -6.96 -1.24
CA GLU A 28 12.84 -7.62 -1.92
C GLU A 28 11.58 -7.67 -1.02
N GLN A 29 11.75 -7.91 0.28
CA GLN A 29 10.66 -7.90 1.24
C GLN A 29 10.05 -6.49 1.41
N SER A 30 10.88 -5.46 1.54
CA SER A 30 10.39 -4.06 1.59
C SER A 30 9.65 -3.69 0.31
N LYS A 31 10.13 -4.13 -0.85
CA LYS A 31 9.49 -3.91 -2.15
C LYS A 31 8.13 -4.61 -2.23
N GLN A 32 8.04 -5.85 -1.74
CA GLN A 32 6.79 -6.60 -1.68
C GLN A 32 5.75 -5.89 -0.81
N LEU A 33 6.17 -5.46 0.39
CA LEU A 33 5.34 -4.70 1.33
C LEU A 33 4.83 -3.40 0.69
N PHE A 34 5.73 -2.57 0.14
CA PHE A 34 5.34 -1.33 -0.53
C PHE A 34 4.32 -1.59 -1.65
N SER A 35 4.60 -2.59 -2.50
CA SER A 35 3.73 -2.94 -3.63
C SER A 35 2.35 -3.39 -3.15
N TYR A 36 2.30 -4.14 -2.04
CA TYR A 36 1.07 -4.54 -1.39
C TYR A 36 0.28 -3.33 -0.85
N LEU A 37 0.94 -2.38 -0.16
CA LEU A 37 0.27 -1.18 0.35
C LEU A 37 -0.37 -0.35 -0.78
N VAL A 38 0.36 -0.15 -1.88
CA VAL A 38 -0.17 0.52 -3.07
C VAL A 38 -1.36 -0.26 -3.65
N TYR A 39 -1.21 -1.58 -3.80
CA TYR A 39 -2.27 -2.45 -4.31
C TYR A 39 -3.53 -2.39 -3.44
N PHE A 40 -3.39 -2.43 -2.12
CA PHE A 40 -4.51 -2.39 -1.19
C PHE A 40 -5.32 -1.09 -1.32
N ILE A 41 -4.65 0.05 -1.51
CA ILE A 41 -5.33 1.32 -1.77
C ILE A 41 -6.13 1.26 -3.08
N THR A 42 -5.58 0.65 -4.13
CA THR A 42 -6.34 0.48 -5.39
C THR A 42 -7.58 -0.38 -5.20
N GLU A 43 -7.55 -1.39 -4.33
CA GLU A 43 -8.71 -2.22 -4.05
C GLU A 43 -9.76 -1.46 -3.22
N ILE A 44 -9.36 -0.63 -2.25
CA ILE A 44 -10.28 0.26 -1.52
C ILE A 44 -10.99 1.22 -2.49
N THR A 45 -10.27 1.85 -3.42
CA THR A 45 -10.90 2.82 -4.34
C THR A 45 -11.82 2.12 -5.33
N ARG A 46 -11.43 0.95 -5.86
CA ARG A 46 -12.25 0.14 -6.79
C ARG A 46 -13.48 -0.46 -6.13
N TYR A 47 -13.47 -0.67 -4.82
CA TYR A 47 -14.65 -1.12 -4.09
C TYR A 47 -15.85 -0.18 -4.25
N ALA A 48 -15.63 1.09 -4.60
CA ALA A 48 -16.73 2.02 -4.91
C ALA A 48 -17.63 1.53 -6.06
N GLU A 49 -17.08 0.85 -7.07
CA GLU A 49 -17.89 0.24 -8.15
C GLU A 49 -18.72 -0.93 -7.62
N VAL A 50 -18.11 -1.75 -6.76
CA VAL A 50 -18.78 -2.90 -6.14
C VAL A 50 -19.94 -2.43 -5.26
N ASP A 51 -19.73 -1.40 -4.43
CA ASP A 51 -20.78 -0.80 -3.61
C ASP A 51 -21.90 -0.19 -4.46
N ALA A 52 -21.55 0.50 -5.54
CA ALA A 52 -22.51 1.06 -6.50
C ALA A 52 -23.41 -0.02 -7.14
N LEU A 53 -22.82 -1.12 -7.57
CA LEU A 53 -23.54 -2.26 -8.15
C LEU A 53 -24.44 -2.94 -7.11
N GLN A 54 -23.94 -3.16 -5.90
CA GLN A 54 -24.72 -3.81 -4.83
C GLN A 54 -25.95 -3.00 -4.42
N LYS A 55 -25.81 -1.68 -4.30
CA LYS A 55 -26.91 -0.80 -3.88
C LYS A 55 -27.94 -0.57 -4.98
N SER A 56 -27.52 -0.42 -6.23
CA SER A 56 -28.44 -0.32 -7.38
C SER A 56 -29.20 -1.62 -7.64
N GLY A 57 -28.62 -2.78 -7.28
CA GLY A 57 -29.25 -4.10 -7.38
C GLY A 57 -30.22 -4.47 -6.25
N LYS A 58 -30.45 -3.58 -5.27
CA LYS A 58 -31.44 -3.82 -4.18
C LYS A 58 -32.85 -3.93 -4.76
N HIS A 59 -33.72 -4.73 -4.12
CA HIS A 59 -35.11 -4.90 -4.56
C HIS A 59 -35.92 -3.59 -4.55
N LEU A 60 -35.56 -2.64 -3.67
CA LEU A 60 -36.15 -1.31 -3.63
C LEU A 60 -35.05 -0.26 -3.38
N PRO A 61 -34.30 0.16 -4.42
CA PRO A 61 -33.24 1.14 -4.28
C PRO A 61 -33.82 2.52 -3.94
N THR A 62 -33.21 3.20 -2.98
CA THR A 62 -33.53 4.61 -2.72
C THR A 62 -32.87 5.53 -3.76
N HIS A 63 -33.28 6.80 -3.83
CA HIS A 63 -32.59 7.79 -4.66
C HIS A 63 -31.09 7.91 -4.33
N GLY A 64 -30.70 7.69 -3.06
CA GLY A 64 -29.30 7.66 -2.65
C GLY A 64 -28.55 6.40 -3.11
N ASP A 65 -29.24 5.25 -3.18
CA ASP A 65 -28.65 3.99 -3.68
C ASP A 65 -28.40 4.02 -5.20
N LEU A 66 -29.12 4.87 -5.94
CA LEU A 66 -28.95 5.04 -7.38
C LEU A 66 -27.90 6.09 -7.76
N ASN A 67 -27.49 6.94 -6.83
CA ASN A 67 -26.59 8.07 -7.08
C ASN A 67 -25.31 7.97 -6.25
N ILE A 68 -24.66 6.81 -6.32
CA ILE A 68 -23.39 6.57 -5.61
C ILE A 68 -22.26 7.20 -6.40
N ASN A 69 -21.51 8.05 -5.71
CA ASN A 69 -20.40 8.75 -6.31
C ASN A 69 -19.15 7.84 -6.39
N THR A 70 -18.83 7.39 -7.60
CA THR A 70 -17.66 6.56 -7.91
C THR A 70 -16.45 7.37 -8.40
N LYS A 71 -16.42 8.71 -8.17
CA LYS A 71 -15.35 9.60 -8.64
C LYS A 71 -13.93 9.10 -8.30
N ILE A 72 -13.77 8.48 -7.14
CA ILE A 72 -12.51 7.98 -6.60
C ILE A 72 -11.91 6.82 -7.41
N VAL A 73 -12.74 6.06 -8.12
CA VAL A 73 -12.29 4.96 -8.99
C VAL A 73 -11.41 5.52 -10.12
N GLU A 74 -11.85 6.63 -10.68
CA GLU A 74 -11.18 7.36 -11.76
C GLU A 74 -10.17 8.41 -11.22
N ASN A 75 -9.64 8.20 -10.01
CA ASN A 75 -8.56 9.02 -9.48
C ASN A 75 -7.33 8.93 -10.41
N GLU A 76 -6.73 10.09 -10.73
CA GLU A 76 -5.65 10.16 -11.73
C GLU A 76 -4.43 9.32 -11.34
N ILE A 77 -4.09 9.26 -10.06
CA ILE A 77 -2.96 8.50 -9.53
C ILE A 77 -3.26 7.00 -9.62
N ILE A 78 -4.47 6.58 -9.25
CA ILE A 78 -4.92 5.18 -9.39
C ILE A 78 -4.87 4.73 -10.84
N ARG A 79 -5.33 5.58 -11.77
CA ARG A 79 -5.27 5.29 -13.21
C ARG A 79 -3.83 5.11 -13.71
N ILE A 80 -2.90 5.94 -13.25
CA ILE A 80 -1.47 5.81 -13.58
C ILE A 80 -0.94 4.46 -13.07
N ILE A 81 -1.21 4.11 -11.80
CA ILE A 81 -0.78 2.84 -11.19
C ILE A 81 -1.26 1.65 -12.01
N LEU A 82 -2.56 1.60 -12.31
CA LEU A 82 -3.18 0.45 -12.99
C LEU A 82 -2.75 0.32 -14.45
N GLN A 83 -2.29 1.41 -15.07
CA GLN A 83 -1.79 1.39 -16.45
C GLN A 83 -0.31 1.03 -16.53
N GLU A 84 0.44 1.14 -15.45
CA GLU A 84 1.88 0.93 -15.40
C GLU A 84 2.23 -0.57 -15.44
N ASP A 85 3.10 -0.96 -16.38
CA ASP A 85 3.37 -2.38 -16.66
C ASP A 85 4.27 -3.02 -15.59
N SER A 86 5.18 -2.27 -14.96
CA SER A 86 6.01 -2.78 -13.86
C SER A 86 5.17 -3.15 -12.63
N PHE A 87 4.12 -2.37 -12.34
CA PHE A 87 3.18 -2.62 -11.26
C PHE A 87 2.32 -3.84 -11.56
N LYS A 88 1.76 -3.97 -12.78
CA LYS A 88 1.02 -5.17 -13.19
C LYS A 88 1.88 -6.43 -13.05
N LYS A 89 3.14 -6.35 -13.47
CA LYS A 89 4.08 -7.46 -13.36
C LYS A 89 4.31 -7.84 -11.90
N ILE A 90 4.64 -6.87 -11.05
CA ILE A 90 4.90 -7.10 -9.63
C ILE A 90 3.67 -7.60 -8.86
N ALA A 91 2.48 -7.08 -9.19
CA ALA A 91 1.24 -7.54 -8.60
C ALA A 91 0.98 -9.04 -8.89
N ASN A 92 1.35 -9.50 -10.09
CA ASN A 92 1.29 -10.91 -10.48
C ASN A 92 2.42 -11.73 -9.85
N ASP A 93 3.66 -11.24 -9.92
CA ASP A 93 4.84 -11.95 -9.40
C ASP A 93 4.70 -12.25 -7.89
N TYR A 94 4.13 -11.30 -7.13
CA TYR A 94 3.87 -11.48 -5.70
C TYR A 94 2.47 -12.00 -5.37
N ASN A 95 1.63 -12.27 -6.38
CA ASN A 95 0.24 -12.71 -6.20
C ASN A 95 -0.56 -11.82 -5.21
N LEU A 96 -0.40 -10.49 -5.31
CA LEU A 96 -0.95 -9.55 -4.32
C LEU A 96 -2.46 -9.68 -4.14
N LYS A 97 -3.18 -10.05 -5.20
CA LYS A 97 -4.62 -10.34 -5.16
C LYS A 97 -4.99 -11.40 -4.11
N HIS A 98 -4.15 -12.42 -3.90
CA HIS A 98 -4.42 -13.49 -2.94
C HIS A 98 -4.16 -13.09 -1.50
N LEU A 99 -3.38 -12.01 -1.28
CA LEU A 99 -3.11 -11.48 0.05
C LEU A 99 -4.26 -10.60 0.53
N VAL A 100 -5.05 -10.02 -0.38
CA VAL A 100 -6.14 -9.11 -0.02
C VAL A 100 -7.32 -9.85 0.60
N VAL A 101 -7.81 -9.31 1.70
CA VAL A 101 -9.03 -9.77 2.38
C VAL A 101 -10.19 -8.83 2.05
N ASP A 102 -11.17 -9.31 1.27
CA ASP A 102 -12.31 -8.52 0.79
C ASP A 102 -13.10 -7.83 1.92
N GLU A 103 -13.25 -8.49 3.07
CA GLU A 103 -13.95 -7.93 4.23
C GLU A 103 -13.22 -6.70 4.80
N LEU A 104 -11.88 -6.74 4.79
CA LEU A 104 -11.06 -5.64 5.27
C LEU A 104 -11.12 -4.44 4.32
N VAL A 105 -11.06 -4.71 3.00
CA VAL A 105 -11.27 -3.69 1.96
C VAL A 105 -12.64 -3.03 2.12
N LYS A 106 -13.69 -3.83 2.29
CA LYS A 106 -15.05 -3.33 2.52
C LYS A 106 -15.14 -2.47 3.78
N LYS A 107 -14.54 -2.92 4.90
CA LYS A 107 -14.54 -2.18 6.17
C LYS A 107 -13.89 -0.81 6.01
N LEU A 108 -12.71 -0.76 5.40
CA LEU A 108 -11.98 0.49 5.18
C LEU A 108 -12.67 1.41 4.17
N TYR A 109 -13.28 0.85 3.11
CA TYR A 109 -14.10 1.62 2.20
C TYR A 109 -15.32 2.24 2.89
N GLN A 110 -15.99 1.52 3.79
CA GLN A 110 -17.11 2.07 4.56
C GLN A 110 -16.67 3.22 5.48
N LEU A 111 -15.49 3.12 6.10
CA LEU A 111 -14.91 4.23 6.86
C LEU A 111 -14.62 5.43 5.96
N LEU A 112 -14.07 5.20 4.76
CA LEU A 112 -13.82 6.25 3.77
C LEU A 112 -15.12 6.97 3.39
N VAL A 113 -16.17 6.25 3.01
CA VAL A 113 -17.43 6.88 2.58
C VAL A 113 -18.06 7.71 3.71
N ASN A 114 -17.86 7.31 4.96
CA ASN A 114 -18.38 8.03 6.12
C ASN A 114 -17.48 9.20 6.58
N SER A 115 -16.30 9.41 5.98
CA SER A 115 -15.39 10.49 6.38
C SER A 115 -15.75 11.84 5.77
N ALA A 116 -15.49 12.92 6.50
CA ALA A 116 -15.73 14.27 6.00
C ALA A 116 -14.83 14.60 4.80
N GLU A 117 -13.60 14.09 4.80
CA GLU A 117 -12.60 14.24 3.77
C GLU A 117 -13.08 13.67 2.43
N TYR A 118 -13.70 12.49 2.46
CA TYR A 118 -14.26 11.88 1.26
C TYR A 118 -15.47 12.67 0.76
N GLN A 119 -16.38 13.08 1.65
CA GLN A 119 -17.53 13.91 1.28
C GLN A 119 -17.11 15.23 0.61
N VAL A 120 -16.07 15.87 1.12
CA VAL A 120 -15.47 17.05 0.49
C VAL A 120 -14.87 16.68 -0.87
N TYR A 121 -14.09 15.61 -0.97
CA TYR A 121 -13.46 15.18 -2.23
C TYR A 121 -14.47 14.91 -3.34
N ILE A 122 -15.59 14.24 -3.04
CA ILE A 122 -16.63 13.92 -4.03
C ILE A 122 -17.52 15.11 -4.38
N SER A 123 -17.62 16.12 -3.51
CA SER A 123 -18.40 17.34 -3.76
C SER A 123 -17.76 18.28 -4.79
N ILE A 124 -16.44 18.22 -4.95
CA ILE A 124 -15.70 19.03 -5.91
C ILE A 124 -15.86 18.42 -7.31
N SER A 125 -16.48 19.12 -8.25
CA SER A 125 -16.68 18.62 -9.62
C SER A 125 -15.39 18.62 -10.45
N THR A 126 -14.44 19.49 -10.13
CA THR A 126 -13.14 19.58 -10.80
C THR A 126 -12.17 18.52 -10.26
N ARG A 127 -11.28 18.03 -11.14
CA ARG A 127 -10.16 17.18 -10.75
C ARG A 127 -8.93 18.04 -10.58
N GLU A 128 -8.41 18.10 -9.37
CA GLU A 128 -7.18 18.81 -9.05
C GLU A 128 -6.17 17.82 -8.52
N LYS A 129 -4.94 17.82 -9.06
CA LYS A 129 -3.88 16.90 -8.61
C LYS A 129 -3.68 16.91 -7.11
N LYS A 130 -3.86 18.07 -6.46
CA LYS A 130 -3.74 18.21 -5.01
C LYS A 130 -4.86 17.46 -4.25
N SER A 131 -6.10 17.49 -4.73
CA SER A 131 -7.21 16.78 -4.08
C SER A 131 -7.17 15.29 -4.36
N GLU A 132 -6.81 14.89 -5.58
CA GLU A 132 -6.59 13.48 -5.97
C GLU A 132 -5.47 12.85 -5.13
N LYS A 133 -4.39 13.59 -4.86
CA LYS A 133 -3.32 13.15 -3.96
C LYS A 133 -3.81 13.06 -2.51
N LYS A 134 -4.41 14.13 -2.00
CA LYS A 134 -4.78 14.25 -0.59
C LYS A 134 -5.73 13.14 -0.12
N ILE A 135 -6.66 12.71 -0.98
CA ILE A 135 -7.58 11.64 -0.61
C ILE A 135 -6.88 10.28 -0.49
N LEU A 136 -5.87 10.00 -1.31
CA LEU A 136 -5.07 8.77 -1.20
C LEU A 136 -4.15 8.80 0.03
N GLU A 137 -3.56 9.96 0.33
CA GLU A 137 -2.83 10.16 1.59
C GLU A 137 -3.74 9.88 2.79
N PHE A 138 -4.94 10.46 2.81
CA PHE A 138 -5.93 10.22 3.87
C PHE A 138 -6.32 8.74 4.01
N ILE A 139 -6.57 8.04 2.90
CA ILE A 139 -6.87 6.59 2.94
C ILE A 139 -5.72 5.84 3.62
N PHE A 140 -4.49 6.18 3.28
CA PHE A 140 -3.33 5.52 3.86
C PHE A 140 -3.12 5.91 5.33
N SER A 141 -3.00 7.20 5.66
CA SER A 141 -2.60 7.67 6.98
C SER A 141 -3.70 7.60 8.04
N ASP A 142 -4.95 7.85 7.65
CA ASP A 142 -6.05 8.04 8.60
C ASP A 142 -7.03 6.86 8.61
N LEU A 143 -7.01 6.01 7.58
CA LEU A 143 -7.86 4.80 7.54
C LEU A 143 -7.06 3.52 7.68
N MET A 144 -6.00 3.31 6.89
CA MET A 144 -5.25 2.05 6.92
C MET A 144 -4.36 1.94 8.16
N LEU A 145 -3.44 2.88 8.38
CA LEU A 145 -2.49 2.80 9.49
C LEU A 145 -3.13 2.74 10.90
N PRO A 146 -4.22 3.48 11.18
CA PRO A 146 -4.86 3.42 12.49
C PRO A 146 -5.78 2.19 12.69
N ASN A 147 -5.99 1.38 11.65
CA ASN A 147 -6.88 0.23 11.70
C ASN A 147 -6.14 -1.01 12.18
N GLU A 148 -6.46 -1.47 13.39
CA GLU A 148 -5.82 -2.63 14.02
C GLU A 148 -5.94 -3.92 13.20
N ASP A 149 -7.07 -4.15 12.53
CA ASP A 149 -7.25 -5.35 11.67
C ASP A 149 -6.33 -5.28 10.46
N PHE A 150 -6.12 -4.09 9.89
CA PHE A 150 -5.20 -3.89 8.78
C PHE A 150 -3.76 -4.08 9.21
N ILE A 151 -3.35 -3.49 10.33
CA ILE A 151 -2.00 -3.64 10.88
C ILE A 151 -1.72 -5.12 11.20
N SER A 152 -2.64 -5.79 11.89
CA SER A 152 -2.52 -7.22 12.21
C SER A 152 -2.38 -8.07 10.94
N HIS A 153 -3.17 -7.78 9.91
CA HIS A 153 -3.09 -8.46 8.63
C HIS A 153 -1.74 -8.24 7.93
N VAL A 154 -1.20 -7.01 7.98
CA VAL A 154 0.10 -6.69 7.42
C VAL A 154 1.21 -7.40 8.19
N GLU A 155 1.21 -7.37 9.52
CA GLU A 155 2.20 -8.04 10.36
C GLU A 155 2.24 -9.56 10.13
N GLU A 156 1.08 -10.19 9.92
CA GLU A 156 0.99 -11.63 9.63
C GLU A 156 1.67 -12.00 8.31
N HIS A 157 1.58 -11.14 7.29
CA HIS A 157 2.11 -11.40 5.95
C HIS A 157 3.51 -10.82 5.73
N PHE A 158 3.86 -9.78 6.48
CA PHE A 158 5.08 -8.99 6.33
C PHE A 158 5.76 -8.81 7.69
N ILE A 159 6.56 -9.82 8.08
CA ILE A 159 7.26 -9.88 9.37
C ILE A 159 8.18 -8.69 9.69
N HIS A 160 8.56 -7.90 8.68
CA HIS A 160 9.45 -6.74 8.84
C HIS A 160 8.68 -5.42 8.91
N TRP A 161 7.35 -5.47 9.05
CA TRP A 161 6.51 -4.28 9.19
C TRP A 161 7.01 -3.35 10.29
N ASP A 162 7.38 -3.90 11.45
CA ASP A 162 7.88 -3.13 12.60
C ASP A 162 9.15 -2.33 12.27
N ASP A 163 10.03 -2.89 11.45
CA ASP A 163 11.31 -2.27 11.07
C ASP A 163 11.17 -1.32 9.88
N ASP A 164 10.34 -1.68 8.89
CA ASP A 164 10.19 -0.94 7.63
C ASP A 164 9.03 0.07 7.64
N GLY A 165 8.13 0.05 8.63
CA GLY A 165 6.89 0.83 8.66
C GLY A 165 7.09 2.33 8.44
N ASP A 166 8.00 2.95 9.20
CA ASP A 166 8.32 4.38 9.05
C ASP A 166 8.87 4.71 7.66
N MET A 167 9.70 3.82 7.11
CA MET A 167 10.21 3.97 5.75
C MET A 167 9.09 3.82 4.72
N MET A 168 8.18 2.87 4.89
CA MET A 168 7.02 2.69 4.02
C MET A 168 6.15 3.94 3.99
N ILE A 169 5.92 4.57 5.14
CA ILE A 169 5.14 5.81 5.22
C ILE A 169 5.80 6.92 4.38
N ALA A 170 7.11 7.10 4.51
CA ALA A 170 7.85 8.08 3.71
C ALA A 170 7.83 7.75 2.22
N LEU A 171 7.99 6.48 1.85
CA LEU A 171 7.95 6.03 0.45
C LEU A 171 6.56 6.25 -0.17
N MET A 172 5.48 5.92 0.55
CA MET A 172 4.11 6.13 0.11
C MET A 172 3.82 7.62 -0.13
N ALA A 173 4.25 8.50 0.78
CA ALA A 173 4.08 9.94 0.63
C ALA A 173 4.83 10.50 -0.62
N ASN A 174 6.06 10.03 -0.84
CA ASN A 174 6.85 10.37 -2.04
C ASN A 174 6.20 9.83 -3.32
N PHE A 175 5.70 8.61 -3.27
CA PHE A 175 5.00 7.95 -4.37
C PHE A 175 3.78 8.76 -4.83
N PHE A 176 2.92 9.18 -3.90
CA PHE A 176 1.76 10.01 -4.21
C PHE A 176 2.13 11.39 -4.78
N GLN A 177 3.33 11.90 -4.50
CA GLN A 177 3.80 13.15 -5.08
C GLN A 177 4.22 13.00 -6.55
N ARG A 178 4.76 11.84 -6.95
CA ARG A 178 5.32 11.61 -8.29
C ARG A 178 5.07 10.17 -8.79
N PRO A 179 3.81 9.75 -9.01
CA PRO A 179 3.50 8.35 -9.32
C PRO A 179 4.09 7.90 -10.67
N GLY A 180 4.19 8.78 -11.67
CA GLY A 180 4.72 8.44 -13.00
C GLY A 180 6.24 8.24 -13.08
N ASN A 181 6.99 8.53 -12.02
CA ASN A 181 8.45 8.38 -11.99
C ASN A 181 8.90 7.14 -11.18
N PHE A 182 7.98 6.40 -10.58
CA PHE A 182 8.32 5.21 -9.81
C PHE A 182 8.39 3.99 -10.75
N ASN A 183 9.57 3.40 -10.85
CA ASN A 183 9.72 2.06 -11.39
C ASN A 183 9.57 1.09 -10.23
N PHE A 184 8.52 0.27 -10.25
CA PHE A 184 8.27 -0.67 -9.16
C PHE A 184 9.36 -1.75 -9.06
N ASN A 185 10.21 -1.92 -10.09
CA ASN A 185 11.37 -2.81 -9.97
C ASN A 185 12.50 -2.24 -9.10
N ASP A 186 12.62 -0.91 -9.00
CA ASP A 186 13.75 -0.19 -8.36
C ASP A 186 13.23 0.86 -7.35
N ILE A 187 12.36 0.44 -6.44
CA ILE A 187 11.62 1.34 -5.53
C ILE A 187 12.51 1.94 -4.43
N LEU A 188 13.54 1.20 -4.02
CA LEU A 188 14.38 1.61 -2.89
C LEU A 188 15.55 2.48 -3.34
N PRO A 189 15.86 3.58 -2.63
CA PRO A 189 17.03 4.40 -2.90
C PRO A 189 18.30 3.55 -2.90
N LYS A 190 19.23 3.87 -3.81
CA LYS A 190 20.56 3.24 -3.87
C LYS A 190 21.32 3.36 -2.54
N GLU A 191 20.93 4.28 -1.67
CA GLU A 191 21.50 4.49 -0.34
C GLU A 191 21.37 3.26 0.58
N LYS A 192 20.34 2.39 0.43
CA LYS A 192 20.30 1.08 1.13
C LYS A 192 21.43 0.13 0.69
N TRP A 193 22.10 0.40 -0.43
CA TRP A 193 23.25 -0.38 -0.90
C TRP A 193 24.58 0.11 -0.30
N GLU A 194 24.65 1.34 0.22
CA GLU A 194 25.89 1.97 0.71
C GLU A 194 26.15 1.75 2.21
N PHE A 195 25.19 1.19 2.96
CA PHE A 195 25.39 0.77 4.35
C PHE A 195 25.90 -0.68 4.47
N ALA A 196 26.48 -1.23 3.41
CA ALA A 196 27.06 -2.58 3.34
C ALA A 196 28.59 -2.57 3.48
#